data_AF-A0A9W7GRF0-F1
#
_entry.id   AF-A0A9W7GRF0-F1
#
_cell.length_a   1.000
_cell.length_b   1.000
_cell.length_c   1.000
_cell.angle_alpha   90.00
_cell.angle_beta   90.00
_cell.angle_gamma   90.00
#
_symmetry.space_group_name_H-M   'P 1'
#
loop_
_entity.id
_entity.type
_entity.pdbx_description
1 polymer ?
#
loop_
_entity_poly.entity_id
_entity_poly.type
_entity_poly.pdbx_seq_one_letter_code
_entity_poly.pdbx_strand_id
1 'polypeptide(L)'
;MTPAVIASVETMLEKWKGQVGKEIEVFGEFRLLTSEVISGTTFGSSYLEGEKIFAMLNKLSIIMSRNIFKTRIPFINKLLKPADMLESEKLAEEIQDIVMKIIKKREDEVVNEEADSFGSDFLGLLVNACRDSDEKNRISFEDLVDECKTFYLAGQDTANSLLAWTVFLFAIHGDWQEKVRREVIDIFGCQNPHTEGVAKLKTVSKLSNQNSDCDIAVVLQ
;
A
#
# COMPACT_ATOMS: atom_id res chain seq x y z
N MET A 1 11.00 4.66 -3.66
CA MET A 1 10.02 4.64 -2.54
C MET A 1 10.13 5.87 -1.64
N THR A 2 11.29 6.17 -1.03
CA THR A 2 11.45 7.31 -0.09
C THR A 2 10.90 8.66 -0.59
N PRO A 3 11.16 9.09 -1.85
CA PRO A 3 10.60 10.36 -2.35
C PRO A 3 9.08 10.37 -2.43
N ALA A 4 8.45 9.24 -2.80
CA ALA A 4 7.01 9.12 -2.87
C ALA A 4 6.38 9.19 -1.47
N VAL A 5 7.00 8.53 -0.47
CA VAL A 5 6.56 8.61 0.93
C VAL A 5 6.60 10.06 1.44
N ILE A 6 7.70 10.77 1.18
CA ILE A 6 7.86 12.16 1.60
C ILE A 6 6.77 13.04 0.98
N ALA A 7 6.57 12.96 -0.34
CA ALA A 7 5.59 13.78 -1.05
C ALA A 7 4.15 13.55 -0.54
N SER A 8 3.77 12.29 -0.31
CA SER A 8 2.43 11.97 0.21
C SER A 8 2.25 12.41 1.66
N VAL A 9 3.28 12.28 2.51
CA VAL A 9 3.25 12.79 3.89
C VAL A 9 3.16 14.32 3.92
N GLU A 10 3.93 15.02 3.10
CA GLU A 10 3.88 16.49 2.99
C GLU A 10 2.48 16.95 2.56
N THR A 11 1.88 16.29 1.58
CA THR A 11 0.52 16.57 1.11
C THR A 11 -0.53 16.38 2.22
N MET A 12 -0.41 15.30 3.00
CA MET A 12 -1.28 15.05 4.16
C MET A 12 -1.09 16.12 5.24
N LEU A 13 0.16 16.44 5.61
CA LEU A 13 0.46 17.43 6.64
C LEU A 13 0.00 18.84 6.23
N GLU A 14 0.07 19.20 4.95
CA GLU A 14 -0.46 20.47 4.45
C GLU A 14 -1.98 20.57 4.66
N LYS A 15 -2.73 19.49 4.40
CA LYS A 15 -4.17 19.43 4.70
C LYS A 15 -4.44 19.60 6.20
N TRP A 16 -3.58 19.05 7.05
CA TRP A 16 -3.72 19.13 8.51
C TRP A 16 -3.43 20.52 9.08
N LYS A 17 -2.62 21.36 8.42
CA LYS A 17 -2.38 22.75 8.85
C LYS A 17 -3.68 23.56 8.97
N GLY A 18 -4.68 23.28 8.15
CA GLY A 18 -6.01 23.91 8.22
C GLY A 18 -6.95 23.35 9.30
N GLN A 19 -6.51 22.34 10.06
CA GLN A 19 -7.32 21.57 11.01
C GLN A 19 -6.91 21.81 12.48
N VAL A 20 -6.06 22.80 12.77
CA VAL A 20 -5.56 23.05 14.13
C VAL A 20 -6.72 23.24 15.12
N GLY A 21 -6.70 22.47 16.21
CA GLY A 21 -7.73 22.48 17.26
C GLY A 21 -8.96 21.63 16.96
N LYS A 22 -9.01 20.93 15.81
CA LYS A 22 -10.07 19.97 15.46
C LYS A 22 -9.60 18.54 15.69
N GLU A 23 -10.53 17.66 16.01
CA GLU A 23 -10.28 16.22 16.06
C GLU A 23 -10.09 15.68 14.64
N ILE A 24 -9.09 14.82 14.46
CA ILE A 24 -8.77 14.15 13.20
C ILE A 24 -8.87 12.63 13.42
N GLU A 25 -9.64 11.97 12.56
CA GLU A 25 -9.71 10.52 12.52
C GLU A 25 -8.49 9.99 11.74
N VAL A 26 -7.42 9.64 12.47
CA VAL A 26 -6.11 9.35 11.89
C VAL A 26 -6.05 8.03 11.10
N PHE A 27 -6.93 7.05 11.38
CA PHE A 27 -6.93 5.78 10.65
C PHE A 27 -7.41 5.98 9.21
N GLY A 28 -8.43 6.81 9.00
CA GLY A 28 -8.89 7.21 7.68
C GLY A 28 -7.82 7.97 6.89
N GLU A 29 -7.12 8.91 7.53
CA GLU A 29 -6.03 9.66 6.90
C GLU A 29 -4.86 8.76 6.51
N PHE A 30 -4.45 7.84 7.40
CA PHE A 30 -3.38 6.88 7.10
C PHE A 30 -3.77 5.87 6.03
N ARG A 31 -5.04 5.51 5.90
CA ARG A 31 -5.52 4.69 4.78
C ARG A 31 -5.35 5.42 3.44
N LEU A 32 -5.64 6.72 3.39
CA LEU A 32 -5.41 7.54 2.19
C LEU A 32 -3.92 7.66 1.89
N LEU A 33 -3.10 8.00 2.91
CA LEU A 33 -1.64 8.12 2.78
C LEU A 33 -1.02 6.83 2.23
N THR A 34 -1.34 5.68 2.82
CA THR A 34 -0.79 4.38 2.40
C THR A 34 -1.26 4.00 1.00
N SER A 35 -2.51 4.29 0.65
CA SER A 35 -3.05 4.12 -0.72
C SER A 35 -2.27 4.95 -1.75
N GLU A 36 -1.97 6.20 -1.43
CA GLU A 36 -1.24 7.10 -2.33
C GLU A 36 0.21 6.63 -2.53
N VAL A 37 0.91 6.30 -1.44
CA VAL A 37 2.28 5.78 -1.46
C VAL A 37 2.37 4.49 -2.26
N ILE A 38 1.48 3.53 -1.99
CA ILE A 38 1.51 2.25 -2.67
C ILE A 38 1.12 2.39 -4.14
N SER A 39 0.26 3.37 -4.50
CA SER A 39 -0.12 3.64 -5.90
C SER A 39 1.04 4.24 -6.67
N GLY A 40 1.69 5.26 -6.11
CA GLY A 40 2.84 5.91 -6.72
C GLY A 40 4.05 4.99 -6.85
N THR A 41 4.26 4.09 -5.89
CA THR A 41 5.36 3.12 -5.95
C THR A 41 5.06 1.93 -6.86
N THR A 42 3.80 1.51 -6.98
CA THR A 42 3.40 0.38 -7.80
C THR A 42 3.26 0.73 -9.27
N PHE A 43 2.51 1.81 -9.55
CA PHE A 43 2.08 2.19 -10.90
C PHE A 43 2.80 3.42 -11.44
N GLY A 44 3.70 4.04 -10.67
CA GLY A 44 4.51 5.17 -11.11
C GLY A 44 3.66 6.31 -11.67
N SER A 45 3.88 6.65 -12.95
CA SER A 45 3.13 7.68 -13.67
C SER A 45 1.62 7.39 -13.83
N SER A 46 1.19 6.15 -13.63
CA SER A 46 -0.21 5.69 -13.71
C SER A 46 -0.85 5.52 -12.33
N TYR A 47 -0.40 6.29 -11.33
CA TYR A 47 -0.87 6.15 -9.95
C TYR A 47 -2.37 6.42 -9.79
N LEU A 48 -2.97 7.29 -10.60
CA LEU A 48 -4.41 7.59 -10.56
C LEU A 48 -5.25 6.38 -10.99
N GLU A 49 -4.80 5.62 -11.98
CA GLU A 49 -5.38 4.32 -12.33
C GLU A 49 -5.13 3.29 -11.22
N GLY A 50 -3.96 3.31 -10.61
CA GLY A 50 -3.61 2.53 -9.42
C GLY A 50 -4.59 2.73 -8.26
N GLU A 51 -4.93 3.98 -7.94
CA GLU A 51 -5.91 4.31 -6.89
C GLU A 51 -7.29 3.70 -7.17
N LYS A 52 -7.71 3.62 -8.43
CA LYS A 52 -8.98 2.97 -8.81
C LYS A 52 -8.90 1.46 -8.60
N ILE A 53 -7.80 0.82 -9.00
CA ILE A 53 -7.55 -0.62 -8.77
C ILE A 53 -7.64 -0.92 -7.28
N PHE A 54 -7.03 -0.07 -6.46
CA PHE A 54 -6.94 -0.20 -5.01
C PHE A 54 -8.27 0.00 -4.30
N ALA A 55 -9.08 0.97 -4.75
CA ALA A 55 -10.46 1.09 -4.29
C ALA A 55 -11.30 -0.18 -4.58
N MET A 56 -11.08 -0.84 -5.72
CA MET A 56 -11.72 -2.11 -6.04
C MET A 56 -11.19 -3.27 -5.18
N LEU A 57 -9.89 -3.32 -4.90
CA LEU A 57 -9.29 -4.31 -4.01
C LEU A 57 -9.78 -4.19 -2.57
N ASN A 58 -10.01 -2.96 -2.08
CA ASN A 58 -10.64 -2.75 -0.78
C ASN A 58 -12.05 -3.34 -0.72
N LYS A 59 -12.85 -3.16 -1.78
CA LYS A 59 -14.17 -3.79 -1.88
C LYS A 59 -14.05 -5.33 -1.90
N LEU A 60 -13.08 -5.87 -2.64
CA LEU A 60 -12.80 -7.31 -2.63
C LEU A 60 -12.43 -7.83 -1.24
N SER A 61 -11.59 -7.11 -0.49
CA SER A 61 -11.21 -7.47 0.89
C SER A 61 -12.43 -7.48 1.83
N ILE A 62 -13.34 -6.50 1.71
CA ILE A 62 -14.60 -6.46 2.47
C ILE A 62 -15.51 -7.64 2.10
N ILE A 63 -15.63 -7.98 0.82
CA ILE A 63 -16.39 -9.15 0.38
C ILE A 63 -15.77 -10.43 0.94
N MET A 64 -14.44 -10.56 0.87
CA MET A 64 -13.73 -11.74 1.35
C MET A 64 -13.91 -11.94 2.86
N SER A 65 -13.70 -10.89 3.66
CA SER A 65 -13.89 -10.91 5.12
C SER A 65 -15.33 -11.26 5.52
N ARG A 66 -16.36 -10.73 4.84
CA ARG A 66 -17.77 -11.08 5.08
C ARG A 66 -18.09 -12.55 4.80
N ASN A 67 -17.29 -13.20 3.96
CA ASN A 67 -17.52 -14.58 3.54
C ASN A 67 -16.52 -15.57 4.14
N ILE A 68 -15.53 -15.12 4.93
CA ILE A 68 -14.43 -15.95 5.44
C ILE A 68 -14.92 -17.12 6.29
N PHE A 69 -16.03 -16.95 7.02
CA PHE A 69 -16.66 -17.97 7.85
C PHE A 69 -17.81 -18.71 7.17
N LYS A 70 -18.16 -18.37 5.92
CA LYS A 70 -19.24 -19.06 5.20
C LYS A 70 -18.70 -20.33 4.56
N THR A 71 -19.22 -21.48 4.98
CA THR A 71 -18.84 -22.77 4.39
C THR A 71 -19.24 -22.81 2.92
N ARG A 72 -18.25 -22.86 2.03
CA ARG A 72 -18.46 -22.90 0.58
C ARG A 72 -18.97 -24.28 0.18
N ILE A 73 -20.28 -24.47 0.06
CA ILE A 73 -20.86 -25.74 -0.42
C ILE A 73 -20.81 -25.74 -1.96
N PRO A 74 -20.00 -26.61 -2.62
CA PRO A 74 -19.69 -26.50 -4.05
C PRO A 74 -20.91 -26.57 -4.97
N PHE A 75 -21.92 -27.37 -4.60
CA PHE A 75 -23.10 -27.59 -5.44
C PHE A 75 -24.11 -26.42 -5.39
N ILE A 76 -24.29 -25.79 -4.21
CA ILE A 76 -25.24 -24.69 -4.02
C ILE A 76 -24.75 -23.42 -4.72
N ASN A 77 -23.44 -23.14 -4.64
CA ASN A 77 -22.84 -21.95 -5.26
C ASN A 77 -22.81 -22.00 -6.79
N LYS A 78 -22.86 -23.21 -7.39
CA LYS A 78 -22.94 -23.37 -8.85
C LYS A 78 -24.35 -23.09 -9.39
N LEU A 79 -25.38 -23.29 -8.55
CA LEU A 79 -26.79 -23.09 -8.92
C LEU A 79 -27.28 -21.67 -8.65
N LEU A 80 -26.81 -21.04 -7.58
CA LEU A 80 -27.15 -19.69 -7.17
C LEU A 80 -25.84 -18.95 -6.95
N LYS A 81 -25.24 -18.37 -8.01
CA LYS A 81 -24.05 -17.51 -7.84
C LYS A 81 -24.43 -16.40 -6.85
N PRO A 82 -23.90 -16.39 -5.61
CA PRO A 82 -24.27 -15.38 -4.63
C PRO A 82 -23.88 -13.99 -5.14
N ALA A 83 -24.61 -12.95 -4.75
CA ALA A 83 -24.32 -11.58 -5.19
C ALA A 83 -22.85 -11.18 -4.93
N ASP A 84 -22.33 -11.53 -3.76
CA ASP A 84 -20.92 -11.33 -3.38
C ASP A 84 -19.93 -12.02 -4.35
N MET A 85 -20.27 -13.19 -4.89
CA MET A 85 -19.43 -13.91 -5.87
C MET A 85 -19.43 -13.19 -7.22
N LEU A 86 -20.61 -12.79 -7.71
CA LEU A 86 -20.73 -12.04 -8.96
C LEU A 86 -20.03 -10.68 -8.89
N GLU A 87 -20.16 -9.98 -7.76
CA GLU A 87 -19.47 -8.72 -7.52
C GLU A 87 -17.96 -8.92 -7.47
N SER A 88 -17.47 -9.98 -6.83
CA SER A 88 -16.03 -10.29 -6.81
C SER A 88 -15.47 -10.65 -8.18
N GLU A 89 -16.19 -11.40 -9.00
CA GLU A 89 -15.80 -11.73 -10.39
C GLU A 89 -15.72 -10.45 -11.23
N LYS A 90 -16.73 -9.58 -11.14
CA LYS A 90 -16.75 -8.30 -11.86
C LYS A 90 -15.60 -7.37 -11.45
N LEU A 91 -15.33 -7.25 -10.15
CA LEU A 91 -14.21 -6.44 -9.65
C LEU A 91 -12.86 -7.00 -10.14
N ALA A 92 -12.70 -8.32 -10.17
CA ALA A 92 -11.48 -8.94 -10.68
C ALA A 92 -11.27 -8.69 -12.18
N GLU A 93 -12.33 -8.80 -12.99
CA GLU A 93 -12.30 -8.48 -14.42
C GLU A 93 -11.95 -6.99 -14.65
N GLU A 94 -12.58 -6.08 -13.92
CA GLU A 94 -12.32 -4.64 -14.06
C GLU A 94 -10.89 -4.27 -13.65
N ILE A 95 -10.34 -4.89 -12.60
CA ILE A 95 -8.92 -4.73 -12.23
C ILE A 95 -8.01 -5.19 -13.37
N GLN A 96 -8.26 -6.38 -13.93
CA GLN A 96 -7.48 -6.93 -15.03
C GLN A 96 -7.49 -6.01 -16.26
N ASP A 97 -8.66 -5.47 -16.60
CA ASP A 97 -8.83 -4.53 -17.72
C ASP A 97 -8.04 -3.24 -17.52
N ILE A 98 -8.04 -2.66 -16.31
CA ILE A 98 -7.27 -1.45 -16.03
C ILE A 98 -5.77 -1.73 -16.11
N VAL A 99 -5.28 -2.82 -15.50
CA VAL A 99 -3.86 -3.20 -15.56
C VAL A 99 -3.42 -3.42 -17.02
N MET A 100 -4.25 -4.10 -17.81
CA MET A 100 -3.96 -4.31 -19.24
C MET A 100 -3.89 -2.99 -20.01
N LYS A 101 -4.76 -2.02 -19.72
CA LYS A 101 -4.71 -0.67 -20.35
C LYS A 101 -3.43 0.08 -19.98
N ILE A 102 -3.00 0.03 -18.72
CA ILE A 102 -1.74 0.65 -18.28
C ILE A 102 -0.56 0.02 -19.01
N ILE A 103 -0.52 -1.31 -19.10
CA ILE A 103 0.58 -2.02 -19.78
C ILE A 103 0.62 -1.69 -21.26
N LYS A 104 -0.52 -1.73 -21.96
CA LYS A 104 -0.60 -1.36 -23.38
C LYS A 104 -0.11 0.07 -23.64
N LYS A 105 -0.51 1.01 -22.78
CA LYS A 105 -0.02 2.39 -22.86
C LYS A 105 1.51 2.45 -22.76
N ARG A 106 2.10 1.74 -21.80
CA ARG A 106 3.57 1.68 -21.64
C ARG A 106 4.26 0.97 -22.81
N GLU A 107 3.62 -0.03 -23.41
CA GLU A 107 4.11 -0.68 -24.63
C GLU A 107 4.16 0.30 -25.80
N ASP A 108 3.07 1.05 -26.01
CA ASP A 108 2.98 2.04 -27.08
C ASP A 108 4.03 3.15 -26.89
N GLU A 109 4.24 3.63 -25.66
CA GLU A 109 5.29 4.62 -25.33
C GLU A 109 6.70 4.11 -25.69
N VAL A 110 7.00 2.83 -25.45
CA VAL A 110 8.30 2.24 -25.82
C VAL A 110 8.43 2.02 -27.32
N VAL A 111 7.37 1.54 -27.98
CA VAL A 111 7.36 1.32 -29.44
C VAL A 111 7.50 2.62 -30.22
N ASN A 112 6.93 3.71 -29.71
CA ASN A 112 6.99 5.04 -30.32
C ASN A 112 8.25 5.84 -29.94
N GLU A 113 9.21 5.23 -29.23
CA GLU A 113 10.44 5.88 -28.75
C GLU A 113 10.18 7.08 -27.80
N GLU A 114 9.01 7.11 -27.14
CA GLU A 114 8.66 8.09 -26.12
C GLU A 114 9.19 7.71 -24.72
N ALA A 115 9.53 6.43 -24.53
CA ALA A 115 10.15 5.90 -23.32
C ALA A 115 11.20 4.82 -23.63
N ASP A 116 12.30 4.81 -22.87
CA ASP A 116 13.38 3.83 -23.05
C ASP A 116 13.06 2.44 -22.44
N SER A 117 12.03 2.35 -21.59
CA SER A 117 11.66 1.13 -20.88
C SER A 117 10.23 1.19 -20.36
N PHE A 118 9.70 0.07 -19.84
CA PHE A 118 8.38 0.01 -19.20
C PHE A 118 8.32 0.64 -17.80
N GLY A 119 9.38 1.35 -17.37
CA GLY A 119 9.51 1.95 -16.05
C GLY A 119 10.30 1.11 -15.05
N SER A 120 10.77 1.77 -13.98
CA SER A 120 11.50 1.16 -12.86
C SER A 120 10.65 0.99 -11.59
N ASP A 121 9.36 1.31 -11.68
CA ASP A 121 8.36 1.01 -10.66
C ASP A 121 8.00 -0.49 -10.64
N PHE A 122 7.26 -0.92 -9.61
CA PHE A 122 6.94 -2.34 -9.41
C PHE A 122 6.26 -2.96 -10.64
N LEU A 123 5.29 -2.26 -11.25
CA LEU A 123 4.63 -2.74 -12.46
C LEU A 123 5.63 -2.86 -13.62
N GLY A 124 6.51 -1.89 -13.81
CA GLY A 124 7.55 -1.93 -14.84
C GLY A 124 8.48 -3.13 -14.68
N LEU A 125 8.86 -3.48 -13.45
CA LEU A 125 9.65 -4.68 -13.14
C LEU A 125 8.90 -5.97 -13.48
N LEU A 126 7.62 -6.09 -13.13
CA LEU A 126 6.80 -7.25 -13.48
C LEU A 126 6.59 -7.37 -14.99
N VAL A 127 6.38 -6.25 -15.67
CA VAL A 127 6.24 -6.17 -17.12
C VAL A 127 7.53 -6.64 -17.82
N ASN A 128 8.71 -6.31 -17.29
CA ASN A 128 9.98 -6.86 -17.76
C ASN A 128 10.06 -8.38 -17.53
N ALA A 129 9.64 -8.87 -16.36
CA ALA A 129 9.63 -10.31 -16.06
C ALA A 129 8.69 -11.09 -17.00
N CYS A 130 7.53 -10.55 -17.37
CA CYS A 130 6.64 -11.15 -18.38
C CYS A 130 7.30 -11.30 -19.76
N ARG A 131 8.32 -10.50 -20.06
CA ARG A 131 9.04 -10.48 -21.34
C ARG A 131 10.47 -11.03 -21.24
N ASP A 132 10.80 -11.72 -20.15
CA ASP A 132 12.12 -12.32 -20.00
C ASP A 132 12.37 -13.35 -21.13
N SER A 133 13.59 -13.31 -21.68
CA SER A 133 14.04 -14.23 -22.71
C SER A 133 14.25 -15.65 -22.20
N ASP A 134 14.52 -15.81 -20.91
CA ASP A 134 14.59 -17.12 -20.24
C ASP A 134 13.19 -17.50 -19.75
N GLU A 135 12.61 -18.55 -20.35
CA GLU A 135 11.30 -19.06 -19.97
C GLU A 135 11.20 -19.41 -18.48
N LYS A 136 12.31 -19.71 -17.79
CA LYS A 136 12.33 -20.02 -16.36
C LYS A 136 12.06 -18.80 -15.47
N ASN A 137 12.37 -17.60 -15.97
CA ASN A 137 12.16 -16.34 -15.25
C ASN A 137 10.87 -15.64 -15.70
N ARG A 138 10.24 -16.12 -16.77
CA ARG A 138 9.07 -15.50 -17.36
C ARG A 138 7.81 -15.81 -16.55
N ILE A 139 7.14 -14.76 -16.07
CA ILE A 139 5.84 -14.87 -15.39
C ILE A 139 4.68 -14.69 -16.39
N SER A 140 3.50 -15.20 -16.06
CA SER A 140 2.29 -14.96 -16.87
C SER A 140 1.71 -13.56 -16.60
N PHE A 141 0.81 -13.12 -17.48
CA PHE A 141 0.08 -11.87 -17.26
C PHE A 141 -0.83 -11.97 -16.03
N GLU A 142 -1.41 -13.15 -15.81
CA GLU A 142 -2.20 -13.45 -14.62
C GLU A 142 -1.35 -13.32 -13.34
N ASP A 143 -0.13 -13.88 -13.35
CA ASP A 143 0.81 -13.74 -12.21
C ASP A 143 1.14 -12.27 -11.94
N LEU A 144 1.42 -11.48 -12.98
CA LEU A 144 1.67 -10.04 -12.83
C LEU A 144 0.50 -9.34 -12.13
N VAL A 145 -0.73 -9.60 -12.60
CA VAL A 145 -1.93 -8.98 -12.01
C VAL A 145 -2.08 -9.43 -10.56
N ASP A 146 -1.87 -10.70 -10.25
CA ASP A 146 -1.99 -11.25 -8.91
C ASP A 146 -0.89 -10.75 -7.95
N GLU A 147 0.32 -10.50 -8.44
CA GLU A 147 1.40 -9.85 -7.69
C GLU A 147 1.04 -8.39 -7.36
N CYS A 148 0.44 -7.64 -8.29
CA CYS A 148 -0.05 -6.29 -8.01
C CYS A 148 -1.14 -6.30 -6.91
N LYS A 149 -2.07 -7.27 -6.95
CA LYS A 149 -3.11 -7.40 -5.91
C LYS A 149 -2.50 -7.75 -4.55
N THR A 150 -1.55 -8.68 -4.54
CA THR A 150 -0.87 -9.15 -3.33
C THR A 150 -0.08 -8.03 -2.68
N PHE A 151 0.72 -7.30 -3.48
CA PHE A 151 1.50 -6.18 -3.00
C PHE A 151 0.62 -5.13 -2.31
N TYR A 152 -0.52 -4.81 -2.92
CA TYR A 152 -1.48 -3.87 -2.33
C TYR A 152 -2.07 -4.35 -1.01
N LEU A 153 -2.67 -5.55 -1.00
CA LEU A 153 -3.37 -6.08 0.17
C LEU A 153 -2.41 -6.29 1.35
N ALA A 154 -1.21 -6.78 1.06
CA ALA A 154 -0.19 -6.97 2.09
C ALA A 154 0.33 -5.62 2.61
N GLY A 155 0.54 -4.64 1.74
CA GLY A 155 1.19 -3.36 2.08
C GLY A 155 0.26 -2.35 2.76
N GLN A 156 -0.96 -2.17 2.26
CA GLN A 156 -1.82 -1.08 2.73
C GLN A 156 -2.38 -1.32 4.12
N ASP A 157 -3.07 -2.45 4.34
CA ASP A 157 -3.78 -2.71 5.59
C ASP A 157 -2.82 -2.82 6.78
N THR A 158 -1.65 -3.43 6.57
CA THR A 158 -0.61 -3.59 7.59
C THR A 158 0.04 -2.25 7.94
N ALA A 159 0.45 -1.46 6.93
CA ALA A 159 1.08 -0.16 7.17
C ALA A 159 0.10 0.84 7.79
N ASN A 160 -1.16 0.87 7.33
CA ASN A 160 -2.19 1.72 7.90
C ASN A 160 -2.42 1.42 9.39
N SER A 161 -2.60 0.14 9.72
CA SER A 161 -2.79 -0.30 11.10
C SER A 161 -1.57 0.03 11.96
N LEU A 162 -0.36 -0.22 11.46
CA LEU A 162 0.87 0.09 12.18
C LEU A 162 1.00 1.58 12.48
N LEU A 163 0.71 2.46 11.52
CA LEU A 163 0.75 3.91 11.71
C LEU A 163 -0.28 4.37 12.75
N ALA A 164 -1.52 3.88 12.66
CA ALA A 164 -2.58 4.23 13.60
C ALA A 164 -2.23 3.82 15.03
N TRP A 165 -1.76 2.57 15.22
CA TRP A 165 -1.31 2.09 16.52
C TRP A 165 -0.09 2.85 17.03
N THR A 166 0.85 3.20 16.15
CA THR A 166 2.05 3.97 16.54
C THR A 166 1.68 5.36 17.08
N VAL A 167 0.77 6.08 16.40
CA VAL A 167 0.31 7.39 16.89
C VAL A 167 -0.50 7.25 18.17
N PHE A 168 -1.36 6.25 18.28
CA PHE A 168 -2.08 5.96 19.52
C PHE A 168 -1.14 5.71 20.70
N LEU A 169 -0.13 4.84 20.51
CA LEU A 169 0.87 4.53 21.53
C LEU A 169 1.68 5.77 21.92
N PHE A 170 2.06 6.61 20.96
CA PHE A 170 2.74 7.88 21.29
C PHE A 170 1.85 8.86 22.04
N ALA A 171 0.54 8.87 21.78
CA ALA A 171 -0.39 9.73 22.51
C ALA A 171 -0.52 9.33 23.99
N ILE A 172 -0.44 8.04 24.31
CA ILE A 172 -0.53 7.53 25.69
C ILE A 172 0.83 7.38 26.39
N HIS A 173 1.94 7.35 25.64
CA HIS A 173 3.32 7.26 26.13
C HIS A 173 4.15 8.48 25.69
N GLY A 174 3.84 9.65 26.24
CA GLY A 174 4.45 10.92 25.84
C GLY A 174 5.96 11.02 26.08
N ASP A 175 6.51 10.27 27.04
CA ASP A 175 7.95 10.16 27.30
C ASP A 175 8.70 9.53 26.12
N TRP A 176 8.13 8.47 25.54
CA TRP A 176 8.63 7.82 24.33
C TRP A 176 8.47 8.71 23.11
N GLN A 177 7.33 9.39 22.97
CA GLN A 177 7.12 10.36 21.90
C GLN A 177 8.20 11.45 21.91
N GLU A 178 8.51 12.02 23.08
CA GLU A 178 9.53 13.06 23.21
C GLU A 178 10.95 12.54 22.97
N LYS A 179 11.24 11.30 23.38
CA LYS A 179 12.52 10.65 23.07
C LYS A 179 12.72 10.46 21.57
N VAL A 180 11.72 9.96 20.87
CA VAL A 180 11.76 9.75 19.40
C VAL A 180 11.84 11.10 18.69
N ARG A 181 11.06 12.09 19.11
CA ARG A 181 11.10 13.45 18.54
C ARG A 181 12.50 14.05 18.60
N ARG A 182 13.17 13.95 19.76
CA ARG A 182 14.56 14.43 19.91
C ARG A 182 15.53 13.69 18.99
N GLU A 183 15.44 12.36 18.93
CA GLU A 183 16.29 11.56 18.03
C GLU A 183 16.13 11.98 16.56
N VAL A 184 14.88 12.19 16.10
CA VAL A 184 14.58 12.65 14.74
C VAL A 184 15.16 14.05 14.49
N ILE A 185 14.98 14.99 15.42
CA ILE A 185 15.52 16.37 15.29
C ILE A 185 17.04 16.36 15.29
N ASP A 186 17.69 15.55 16.13
CA ASP A 186 19.15 15.46 16.20
C ASP A 186 19.76 14.91 14.90
N ILE A 187 19.07 14.00 14.23
CA ILE A 187 19.54 13.36 13.00
C ILE A 187 19.22 14.19 11.75
N PHE A 188 18.00 14.70 11.63
CA PHE A 188 17.50 15.33 10.41
C PHE A 188 17.35 16.85 10.51
N GLY A 189 17.24 17.41 11.71
CA GLY A 189 16.95 18.83 11.91
C GLY A 189 15.64 19.23 11.22
N CYS A 190 15.73 20.20 10.31
CA CYS A 190 14.60 20.65 9.48
C CYS A 190 14.62 20.07 8.06
N GLN A 191 15.45 19.06 7.78
CA GLN A 191 15.56 18.44 6.47
C GLN A 191 14.62 17.25 6.33
N ASN A 192 14.25 16.93 5.10
CA ASN A 192 13.48 15.73 4.81
C ASN A 192 14.30 14.45 5.11
N PRO A 193 13.64 13.36 5.53
CA PRO A 193 14.33 12.10 5.80
C PRO A 193 15.12 11.58 4.59
N HIS A 194 16.34 11.10 4.83
CA HIS A 194 17.19 10.45 3.82
C HIS A 194 17.70 9.10 4.34
N THR A 195 18.08 8.20 3.44
CA THR A 195 18.37 6.79 3.73
C THR A 195 19.44 6.61 4.83
N GLU A 196 20.52 7.39 4.78
CA GLU A 196 21.60 7.32 5.78
C GLU A 196 21.15 7.78 7.17
N GLY A 197 20.22 8.73 7.24
CA GLY A 197 19.65 9.21 8.50
C GLY A 197 18.67 8.21 9.07
N VAL A 198 17.82 7.60 8.22
CA VAL A 198 16.87 6.55 8.65
C VAL A 198 17.60 5.37 9.27
N ALA A 199 18.74 4.97 8.71
CA ALA A 199 19.59 3.91 9.27
C ALA A 199 20.16 4.21 10.69
N LYS A 200 20.10 5.47 11.13
CA LYS A 200 20.60 5.91 12.45
C LYS A 200 19.51 6.00 13.52
N LEU A 201 18.23 5.82 13.17
CA LEU A 201 17.08 5.91 14.09
C LEU A 201 16.94 4.70 15.02
N LYS A 202 17.86 4.58 16.00
CA LYS A 202 17.93 3.41 16.89
C LYS A 202 16.70 3.25 17.77
N THR A 203 16.13 4.35 18.27
CA THR A 203 14.97 4.32 19.15
C THR A 203 13.71 3.94 18.38
N VAL A 204 13.53 4.48 17.17
CA VAL A 204 12.43 4.09 16.27
C VAL A 204 12.52 2.61 15.91
N SER A 205 13.71 2.10 15.54
CA SER A 205 13.89 0.67 15.23
C SER A 205 13.54 -0.23 16.43
N LYS A 206 13.92 0.18 17.64
CA LYS A 206 13.58 -0.56 18.86
C LYS A 206 12.07 -0.65 19.10
N LEU A 207 11.34 0.45 18.89
CA LEU A 207 9.89 0.51 19.04
C LEU A 207 9.17 -0.29 17.96
N SER A 208 9.66 -0.23 16.72
CA SER A 208 9.09 -1.03 15.61
C SER A 208 9.12 -2.52 15.91
N ASN A 209 10.23 -3.02 16.47
CA ASN A 209 10.35 -4.43 16.85
C ASN A 209 9.39 -4.78 18.00
N GLN A 210 9.28 -3.91 19.01
CA GLN A 210 8.34 -4.12 20.12
C GLN A 210 6.88 -4.11 19.70
N ASN A 211 6.49 -3.24 18.76
CA ASN A 211 5.13 -3.23 18.21
C ASN A 211 4.82 -4.49 17.39
N SER A 212 5.84 -5.12 16.80
CA SER A 212 5.71 -6.37 16.04
C SER A 212 5.61 -7.59 16.96
N ASP A 213 6.26 -7.52 18.12
CA ASP A 213 6.29 -8.58 19.15
C ASP A 213 5.17 -8.45 20.20
N CYS A 214 4.40 -7.36 20.18
CA CYS A 214 3.27 -7.15 21.09
C CYS A 214 2.10 -8.07 20.71
N ASP A 215 2.17 -9.31 21.21
CA ASP A 215 0.98 -10.03 21.64
C ASP A 215 0.11 -9.07 22.46
N ILE A 216 -1.13 -8.92 22.02
CA ILE A 216 -2.19 -8.01 22.54
C ILE A 216 -2.41 -8.13 24.07
N ALA A 217 -1.79 -9.10 24.74
CA ALA A 217 -1.88 -9.33 26.17
C ALA A 217 -1.10 -8.34 27.06
N VAL A 218 -0.03 -7.69 26.57
CA VAL A 218 0.86 -6.89 27.46
C VAL A 218 0.38 -5.46 27.69
N VAL A 219 -0.53 -4.92 26.86
CA VAL A 219 -1.05 -3.55 27.01
C VAL A 219 -2.23 -3.46 28.00
N LEU A 220 -2.70 -4.60 28.54
CA LEU A 220 -3.82 -4.67 29.50
C LEU A 220 -3.42 -5.16 30.91
N GLN A 221 -2.13 -5.15 31.26
CA GLN A 221 -1.64 -5.36 32.64
C GLN A 221 -0.76 -4.19 33.08
#